data_AF-A0A520PA94-F1
#
_entry.id   AF-A0A520PA94-F1
#
_cell.length_a   1.000
_cell.length_b   1.000
_cell.length_c   1.000
_cell.angle_alpha   90.00
_cell.angle_beta   90.00
_cell.angle_gamma   90.00
#
_symmetry.space_group_name_H-M   'P 1'
#
loop_
_entity.id
_entity.type
_entity.pdbx_description
1 polymer ?
#
loop_
_entity_poly.entity_id
_entity_poly.type
_entity_poly.pdbx_seq_one_letter_code
_entity_poly.pdbx_strand_id
1 'polypeptide(L)' 'LKKLGVADKVMKEPLGGAQRDHKETYKVVKKGISDALKELQSKKPDALLKERRKKFLELGSKSL' A
#
# COMPACT_ATOMS: atom_id res chain seq x y z
N LEU A 1 9.26 3.59 7.47
CA LEU A 1 7.90 3.02 7.23
C LEU A 1 7.94 1.74 6.38
N LYS A 2 8.40 1.74 5.12
CA LYS A 2 8.48 0.50 4.31
C LYS A 2 9.38 -0.58 4.93
N LYS A 3 10.56 -0.21 5.44
CA LYS A 3 11.48 -1.13 6.14
C LYS A 3 10.91 -1.71 7.44
N LEU A 4 9.96 -1.00 8.05
CA LEU A 4 9.26 -1.40 9.27
C LEU A 4 8.01 -2.25 8.96
N GLY A 5 7.72 -2.55 7.69
CA GLY A 5 6.53 -3.30 7.28
C GLY A 5 5.21 -2.54 7.43
N VAL A 6 5.26 -1.24 7.76
CA VAL A 6 4.07 -0.43 8.04
C VAL A 6 3.35 0.00 6.77
N ALA A 7 4.12 0.32 5.72
CA ALA A 7 3.60 0.72 4.43
C ALA A 7 3.89 -0.36 3.38
N ASP A 8 2.85 -0.86 2.71
CA ASP A 8 2.96 -1.94 1.72
C ASP A 8 3.65 -1.47 0.43
N LYS A 9 3.26 -0.28 -0.06
CA LYS A 9 3.79 0.31 -1.29
C LYS A 9 4.13 1.79 -1.05
N VAL A 10 5.26 2.22 -1.60
CA VAL A 10 5.65 3.63 -1.66
C VAL A 10 5.60 4.02 -3.12
N MET A 11 4.69 4.93 -3.46
CA MET A 11 4.54 5.45 -4.81
C MET A 11 5.51 6.61 -5.00
N LYS A 12 6.28 6.59 -6.10
CA LYS A 12 7.22 7.66 -6.41
C LYS A 12 6.46 8.88 -6.91
N GLU A 13 6.82 10.04 -6.39
CA GLU A 13 6.30 11.32 -6.86
C GLU A 13 6.91 11.68 -8.22
N PRO A 14 6.19 12.46 -9.06
CA PRO A 14 6.72 12.96 -10.32
C PRO A 14 7.86 13.97 -10.10
N LEU A 15 8.68 14.19 -11.14
CA LEU A 15 9.83 15.07 -11.07
C LEU A 15 9.37 16.52 -10.78
N GLY A 16 9.79 17.06 -9.63
CA GLY A 16 9.34 18.37 -9.15
C GLY A 16 8.20 18.35 -8.13
N GLY A 17 7.78 17.18 -7.68
CA GLY A 17 6.85 16.97 -6.57
C GLY A 17 5.39 16.81 -7.00
N ALA A 18 4.58 16.17 -6.15
CA ALA A 18 3.17 15.87 -6.44
C ALA A 18 2.29 17.11 -6.68
N GLN A 19 2.69 18.26 -6.12
CA GLN A 19 2.04 19.55 -6.33
C GLN A 19 2.29 20.17 -7.71
N ARG A 20 3.27 19.67 -8.47
CA ARG A 20 3.67 20.29 -9.74
C ARG A 20 3.10 19.55 -10.95
N ASP A 21 2.86 18.26 -10.80
CA ASP A 21 2.17 17.44 -11.81
C ASP A 21 1.11 16.54 -11.16
N HIS A 22 0.01 17.18 -10.77
CA HIS A 22 -1.13 16.49 -10.16
C HIS A 22 -1.73 15.40 -11.07
N LYS A 23 -1.67 15.60 -12.40
CA LYS A 23 -2.22 14.65 -13.37
C LYS A 23 -1.42 13.36 -13.35
N GLU A 24 -0.10 13.46 -13.35
CA GLU A 24 0.77 12.29 -13.27
C GLU A 24 0.72 11.63 -11.90
N THR A 25 0.72 12.40 -10.81
CA THR A 25 0.50 11.87 -9.46
C THR A 25 -0.83 11.12 -9.38
N TYR A 26 -1.91 11.67 -9.93
CA TYR A 26 -3.21 11.01 -9.96
C TYR A 26 -3.15 9.67 -10.69
N LYS A 27 -2.48 9.58 -11.86
CA LYS A 27 -2.33 8.31 -12.58
C LYS A 27 -1.55 7.28 -11.76
N VAL A 28 -0.44 7.69 -11.13
CA VAL A 28 0.38 6.82 -10.29
C VAL A 28 -0.46 6.30 -9.12
N VAL A 29 -1.18 7.17 -8.42
CA VAL A 29 -2.05 6.81 -7.30
C VAL A 29 -3.20 5.91 -7.73
N LYS A 30 -3.90 6.26 -8.83
CA LYS A 30 -5.00 5.47 -9.39
C LYS A 30 -4.54 4.06 -9.71
N LYS A 31 -3.37 3.91 -10.34
CA LYS A 31 -2.79 2.61 -10.66
C LYS A 31 -2.48 1.82 -9.39
N GLY A 32 -1.80 2.44 -8.43
CA GLY A 32 -1.47 1.80 -7.15
C GLY A 32 -2.68 1.29 -6.37
N ILE A 33 -3.76 2.09 -6.31
CA ILE A 33 -5.02 1.69 -5.65
C ILE A 33 -5.70 0.57 -6.45
N SER A 34 -5.76 0.67 -7.78
CA SER A 34 -6.42 -0.33 -8.63
C SER A 34 -5.74 -1.69 -8.53
N ASP A 35 -4.41 -1.72 -8.55
CA ASP A 35 -3.64 -2.96 -8.38
C ASP A 35 -3.86 -3.55 -6.98
N ALA A 36 -3.79 -2.73 -5.92
CA ALA A 36 -4.03 -3.19 -4.56
C ALA A 36 -5.45 -3.77 -4.37
N LEU A 37 -6.46 -3.13 -4.96
CA LEU A 37 -7.84 -3.62 -4.91
C LEU A 37 -8.02 -4.93 -5.68
N LYS A 38 -7.40 -5.10 -6.85
CA LYS A 38 -7.43 -6.37 -7.60
C LYS A 38 -6.83 -7.52 -6.80
N GLU A 39 -5.70 -7.26 -6.15
CA GLU A 39 -5.02 -8.25 -5.29
C GLU A 39 -5.92 -8.68 -4.10
N LEU A 40 -6.70 -7.75 -3.54
CA LEU A 40 -7.62 -8.03 -2.42
C LEU A 40 -8.93 -8.68 -2.86
N GLN A 41 -9.51 -8.25 -3.99
CA GLN A 41 -10.76 -8.81 -4.53
C GLN A 41 -10.62 -10.28 -4.93
N SER A 42 -9.41 -10.72 -5.30
CA SER A 42 -9.15 -12.11 -5.66
C SER A 42 -9.06 -13.05 -4.45
N LYS A 43 -9.10 -12.53 -3.21
CA LYS A 43 -8.99 -13.31 -1.97
C LYS A 43 -10.36 -13.57 -1.35
N LYS A 44 -10.50 -14.73 -0.71
CA LYS A 44 -11.71 -15.08 0.06
C LYS A 44 -11.82 -14.25 1.35
N PRO A 45 -13.04 -13.95 1.83
CA PRO A 45 -13.27 -13.16 3.05
C PRO A 45 -12.48 -13.65 4.27
N ASP A 46 -12.47 -14.96 4.52
CA ASP A 46 -11.72 -15.56 5.64
C ASP A 46 -10.20 -15.35 5.53
N ALA A 47 -9.66 -15.41 4.32
CA ALA A 47 -8.25 -15.18 4.07
C ALA A 47 -7.88 -13.71 4.30
N LEU A 48 -8.75 -12.77 3.88
CA LEU A 48 -8.58 -11.34 4.13
C LEU A 48 -8.56 -11.01 5.62
N LEU A 49 -9.47 -11.62 6.41
CA LEU A 49 -9.46 -11.43 7.87
C LEU A 49 -8.19 -11.95 8.52
N LYS A 50 -7.73 -13.14 8.14
CA LYS A 50 -6.50 -13.74 8.69
C LYS A 50 -5.27 -12.91 8.34
N GLU A 51 -5.11 -12.48 7.09
CA GLU A 51 -4.00 -11.63 6.67
C GLU A 51 -4.02 -10.28 7.36
N ARG A 52 -5.19 -9.66 7.51
CA ARG A 52 -5.32 -8.38 8.23
C ARG A 52 -4.86 -8.53 9.68
N ARG A 53 -5.34 -9.55 10.39
CA ARG A 53 -4.93 -9.82 11.78
C ARG A 53 -3.43 -10.08 11.88
N LYS A 54 -2.88 -10.90 10.99
CA LYS A 54 -1.44 -11.21 10.94
C LYS A 54 -0.62 -9.94 10.73
N LYS A 55 -1.00 -9.09 9.75
CA LYS A 55 -0.34 -7.82 9.47
C LYS A 55 -0.26 -6.91 10.70
N PHE A 56 -1.37 -6.75 11.43
CA PHE A 56 -1.39 -5.90 12.62
C PHE A 56 -0.65 -6.50 13.81
N LEU A 57 -0.63 -7.83 13.96
CA LEU A 57 0.18 -8.51 14.98
C LEU A 57 1.68 -8.39 14.70
N GLU A 58 2.10 -8.52 13.44
CA GLU A 58 3.49 -8.34 13.02
C GLU A 58 3.92 -6.86 13.08
N LEU A 59 2.96 -5.92 13.04
CA LEU A 59 3.19 -4.48 13.17
C LEU A 59 3.65 -4.16 14.60
N GLY A 60 4.97 -4.01 14.78
CA GLY A 60 5.58 -3.71 16.08
C GLY A 60 6.33 -4.87 16.73
N SER A 61 6.25 -6.09 16.20
CA SER A 61 7.13 -7.20 16.64
C SER A 61 8.59 -7.01 16.21
N LYS A 62 8.84 -6.20 15.16
CA LYS A 62 10.16 -5.67 14.86
C LYS A 62 10.45 -4.50 15.81
N SER A 63 10.81 -4.83 17.06
CA SER A 63 11.48 -3.89 17.96
C SER A 63 12.90 -3.62 17.45
N LEU A 64 13.37 -2.40 17.78
CA LEU A 64 14.59 -1.72 17.31
C LEU A 64 15.80 -2.62 16.97
#